data_AF-A0A831NSW0-F1
#
_entry.id   AF-A0A831NSW0-F1
#
_cell.length_a   1.000
_cell.length_b   1.000
_cell.length_c   1.000
_cell.angle_alpha   90.00
_cell.angle_beta   90.00
_cell.angle_gamma   90.00
#
_symmetry.space_group_name_H-M   'P 1'
#
loop_
_entity.id
_entity.type
_entity.pdbx_description
1 polymer ?
#
loop_
_entity_poly.entity_id
_entity_poly.type
_entity_poly.pdbx_seq_one_letter_code
_entity_poly.pdbx_strand_id
1 'polypeptide(L)' 'MKMKVLMLGILLGLVMVIGYSLALNPFDSSDANADMDGDGLTNVEEFSAGTDPNNADSDSDGL' A
#
# COMPACT_ATOMS: atom_id res chain seq x y z
N MET A 1 -7.56 -10.87 22.88
CA MET A 1 -7.83 -10.90 21.42
C MET A 1 -8.64 -9.70 20.91
N LYS A 2 -9.44 -8.99 21.73
CA LYS A 2 -10.33 -7.89 21.28
C LYS A 2 -9.65 -6.52 21.06
N MET A 3 -8.48 -6.26 21.66
CA MET A 3 -7.78 -4.95 21.55
C MET A 3 -7.13 -4.71 20.18
N LYS A 4 -6.62 -5.78 19.54
CA LYS A 4 -5.96 -5.72 18.23
C LYS A 4 -6.93 -5.48 17.07
N VAL A 5 -8.13 -6.05 17.15
CA VAL A 5 -9.19 -5.84 16.14
C VAL A 5 -9.75 -4.42 16.19
N LEU A 6 -9.82 -3.82 17.39
CA LEU A 6 -10.26 -2.42 17.57
C LEU A 6 -9.21 -1.42 17.07
N MET A 7 -7.92 -1.68 17.31
CA MET A 7 -6.83 -0.90 16.69
C MET A 7 -6.83 -1.06 15.17
N LEU A 8 -7.09 -2.25 14.64
CA LEU A 8 -7.13 -2.50 13.20
C LEU A 8 -8.29 -1.76 12.51
N GLY A 9 -9.49 -1.72 13.12
CA GLY A 9 -10.64 -0.99 12.58
C GLY A 9 -10.51 0.53 12.62
N ILE A 10 -9.92 1.07 13.70
CA ILE A 10 -9.67 2.51 13.83
C ILE A 10 -8.47 2.93 12.95
N LEU A 11 -7.44 2.10 12.84
CA LEU A 11 -6.27 2.35 12.00
C LEU A 11 -6.60 2.26 10.50
N LEU A 12 -7.37 1.24 10.06
CA LEU A 12 -7.88 1.19 8.69
C LEU A 12 -8.75 2.42 8.38
N GLY A 13 -9.66 2.77 9.29
CA GLY A 13 -10.56 3.91 9.10
C GLY A 13 -9.87 5.27 9.07
N LEU A 14 -8.79 5.45 9.86
CA LEU A 14 -8.01 6.69 9.89
C LEU A 14 -7.08 6.81 8.68
N VAL A 15 -6.48 5.71 8.22
CA VAL A 15 -5.56 5.67 7.06
C VAL A 15 -6.30 5.92 5.73
N MET A 16 -7.53 5.41 5.60
CA MET A 16 -8.37 5.61 4.40
C MET A 16 -8.77 7.08 4.15
N VAL A 17 -8.70 7.95 5.17
CA VAL A 17 -9.17 9.36 5.09
C VAL A 17 -8.06 10.33 4.63
N ILE A 18 -6.79 9.90 4.64
CA ILE A 18 -5.63 10.77 4.36
C ILE A 18 -4.96 10.53 2.99
N GLY A 19 -5.64 9.87 2.05
CA GLY A 19 -5.13 9.71 0.68
C GLY A 19 -3.96 8.72 0.55
N TYR A 20 -3.84 7.78 1.50
CA TYR A 20 -3.05 6.58 1.27
C TYR A 20 -3.81 5.75 0.25
N SER A 21 -3.42 5.88 -1.01
CA SER A 21 -3.81 4.98 -2.09
C SER A 21 -3.19 3.62 -1.79
N LEU A 22 -3.83 2.82 -0.94
CA LEU A 22 -3.40 1.44 -0.77
C LEU A 22 -3.60 0.74 -2.12
N ALA A 23 -2.52 0.54 -2.87
CA ALA A 23 -2.51 -0.35 -4.03
C ALA A 23 -2.70 -1.84 -3.63
N LEU A 24 -2.79 -2.11 -2.32
CA LEU A 24 -3.13 -3.41 -1.76
C LEU A 24 -4.55 -3.39 -1.18
N ASN A 25 -5.47 -3.95 -1.93
CA ASN A 25 -6.81 -4.31 -1.53
C ASN A 25 -6.75 -5.63 -0.75
N PRO A 26 -7.11 -5.64 0.54
CA PRO A 26 -7.10 -6.86 1.36
C PRO A 26 -8.11 -7.92 0.91
N PHE A 27 -9.01 -7.59 -0.02
CA PHE A 27 -9.98 -8.51 -0.61
C PHE A 27 -9.58 -9.05 -1.99
N ASP A 28 -8.48 -8.56 -2.56
CA ASP A 28 -7.96 -9.02 -3.84
C ASP A 28 -6.46 -9.32 -3.71
N SER A 29 -6.12 -10.58 -3.48
CA SER A 29 -4.71 -10.97 -3.35
C SER A 29 -3.89 -10.82 -4.64
N SER A 30 -4.52 -10.55 -5.79
CA SER A 30 -3.81 -10.45 -7.06
C SER A 30 -3.10 -9.11 -7.27
N ASP A 31 -3.55 -8.07 -6.57
CA ASP A 31 -2.94 -6.74 -6.66
C ASP A 31 -1.54 -6.67 -6.06
N ALA A 32 -1.22 -7.54 -5.11
CA ALA A 32 0.11 -7.65 -4.51
C ALA A 32 1.19 -7.87 -5.56
N ASN A 33 0.86 -8.57 -6.65
CA ASN A 33 1.77 -8.89 -7.74
C ASN A 33 1.61 -7.95 -8.95
N ALA A 34 0.72 -6.97 -8.90
CA ALA A 34 0.59 -5.97 -9.94
C ALA A 34 1.67 -4.89 -9.76
N ASP A 35 2.00 -4.26 -10.87
CA ASP A 35 2.88 -3.08 -10.97
C ASP A 35 1.98 -1.96 -11.50
N MET A 36 1.58 -1.05 -10.61
CA MET A 36 0.48 -0.12 -10.88
C MET A 36 0.94 1.14 -11.61
N ASP A 37 2.17 1.57 -11.43
CA ASP A 37 2.76 2.73 -12.10
C ASP A 37 3.75 2.37 -13.22
N GLY A 38 4.18 1.11 -13.32
CA GLY A 38 4.97 0.57 -14.41
C GLY A 38 6.48 0.78 -14.24
N ASP A 39 6.97 1.00 -13.02
CA ASP A 39 8.39 1.19 -12.72
C ASP A 39 9.19 -0.14 -12.65
N GLY A 40 8.46 -1.27 -12.61
CA GLY A 40 9.02 -2.61 -12.54
C GLY A 40 9.05 -3.21 -11.13
N LEU A 41 8.54 -2.52 -10.12
CA LEU A 41 8.28 -3.03 -8.78
C LEU A 41 6.81 -3.47 -8.65
N THR A 42 6.58 -4.53 -7.90
CA THR A 42 5.22 -4.92 -7.55
C THR A 42 4.74 -4.11 -6.34
N ASN A 43 3.42 -3.92 -6.24
CA ASN A 43 2.78 -3.20 -5.14
C ASN A 43 3.19 -3.75 -3.75
N VAL A 44 3.49 -5.05 -3.63
CA VAL A 44 3.97 -5.64 -2.36
C VAL A 44 5.44 -5.33 -2.07
N GLU A 45 6.28 -5.20 -3.10
CA GLU A 45 7.67 -4.77 -2.96
C GLU A 45 7.73 -3.32 -2.50
N GLU A 46 6.92 -2.46 -3.11
CA GLU A 46 6.82 -1.06 -2.75
C GLU A 46 6.24 -0.85 -1.36
N PHE A 47 5.18 -1.58 -1.02
CA PHE A 47 4.65 -1.59 0.35
C PHE A 47 5.70 -2.04 1.38
N SER A 48 6.58 -2.98 0.99
CA SER A 48 7.67 -3.44 1.86
C SER A 48 8.82 -2.44 1.96
N ALA A 49 9.05 -1.64 0.90
CA ALA A 49 10.02 -0.55 0.86
C ALA A 49 9.51 0.74 1.53
N GLY A 50 8.19 0.87 1.66
CA GLY A 50 7.55 2.10 2.13
C GLY A 50 7.45 3.19 1.06
N THR A 51 7.51 2.80 -0.22
CA THR A 51 7.31 3.64 -1.41
C THR A 51 5.82 3.68 -1.80
N ASP A 52 5.43 4.63 -2.66
CA ASP A 52 4.06 4.79 -3.14
C ASP A 52 3.82 4.04 -4.45
N PRO A 53 3.00 2.98 -4.46
CA PRO A 53 2.70 2.16 -5.64
C PRO A 53 1.93 2.84 -6.78
N ASN A 54 1.72 4.15 -6.70
CA ASN A 54 1.15 4.96 -7.77
C ASN A 54 2.16 5.97 -8.32
N ASN A 55 3.42 5.89 -7.90
CA ASN A 55 4.45 6.85 -8.21
C ASN A 55 5.82 6.18 -8.35
N ALA A 56 6.21 6.01 -9.62
CA ALA A 56 7.42 5.32 -10.07
C ALA A 56 8.73 5.79 -9.41
N ASP A 57 8.79 7.01 -8.86
CA ASP A 57 9.98 7.56 -8.20
C ASP A 57 9.62 8.24 -6.87
N SER A 58 8.82 7.54 -6.06
CA SER A 58 8.23 8.11 -4.83
C SER A 58 9.24 8.47 -3.74
N ASP A 59 10.41 7.86 -3.72
CA ASP A 59 11.53 8.21 -2.84
C ASP A 59 12.64 9.03 -3.53
N SER A 60 12.46 9.33 -4.82
CA SER A 60 13.38 10.17 -5.62
C SER A 60 14.79 9.59 -5.73
N ASP A 61 14.91 8.27 -5.83
CA ASP A 61 16.17 7.56 -6.00
C ASP A 61 16.58 7.35 -7.48
N GLY A 62 15.66 7.63 -8.42
CA GLY A 62 15.90 7.68 -9.85
C GLY A 62 15.38 6.48 -10.65
N LEU A 63 14.28 5.87 -10.19
CA LEU A 63 13.51 4.86 -10.92
C LEU A 63 12.49 5.48 -11.90
#